data_AF-A0A6N7BEF5-F1
#
_entry.id   AF-A0A6N7BEF5-F1
#
_cell.length_a   1.000
_cell.length_b   1.000
_cell.length_c   1.000
_cell.angle_alpha   90.00
_cell.angle_beta   90.00
_cell.angle_gamma   90.00
#
_symmetry.space_group_name_H-M   'P 1'
#
loop_
_entity.id
_entity.type
_entity.pdbx_description
1 polymer ?
#
loop_
_entity_poly.entity_id
_entity_poly.type
_entity_poly.pdbx_seq_one_letter_code
_entity_poly.pdbx_strand_id
1 'polypeptide(L)'
;MKVRSNDYLPIFRGQQKLSMREKSQFVKSVSYIYKIRLISSFLILFLVTNVFSTDKKVITAQLVENGFENIRIKIENARILIAYENRVYRFEVEALNEVIKIVVPLIDDREELILIPLNRKIPIIKFLSSIENCKAFLGNKINAQQFIEDSDIKLDVDREYNFLLDESEFNSSNLRFDLVIKPTMSFEFGPYSDPILAQINLTPDIRTGFWKGMRLSYETIFPLWNELGSRGDSIRTGMVTINQTFRLPKAFFISTAAGIFSGNRYGFDFEAKKYFGDGNFSLGANFGVTSYIDFSGMTRILYSNQFLFTGSFSTEFRVEKYDLTLGASIGRYLQKDNSIRFDINREFSEIEIGFFAIRSFEGVTNGGFTLTIPLFPSKYWNPSLLRLKVAENYSWSYVVKSNTNDLIGQRYNTGSRINTFLEKLNPSFVKNTFRKIN
;
A
#
# COMPACT_ATOMS: atom_id res chain seq x y z
N MET A 1 0.69 -2.38 127.08
CA MET A 1 0.07 -1.03 127.18
C MET A 1 -0.46 -0.65 125.79
N LYS A 2 -1.77 -0.39 125.68
CA LYS A 2 -2.53 0.28 124.59
C LYS A 2 -2.62 -0.32 123.15
N VAL A 3 -3.63 -1.19 122.94
CA VAL A 3 -4.96 -0.95 122.30
C VAL A 3 -5.09 -0.39 120.85
N ARG A 4 -6.02 -1.05 120.08
CA ARG A 4 -6.88 -0.63 118.92
C ARG A 4 -6.31 -0.76 117.48
N SER A 5 -7.06 -0.93 116.38
CA SER A 5 -8.41 -1.44 116.00
C SER A 5 -8.66 -1.05 114.52
N ASN A 6 -9.34 -1.92 113.75
CA ASN A 6 -10.22 -1.70 112.57
C ASN A 6 -9.89 -0.69 111.44
N ASP A 7 -9.79 -1.25 110.22
CA ASP A 7 -10.57 -1.01 108.98
C ASP A 7 -11.25 0.34 108.67
N TYR A 8 -10.98 0.93 107.48
CA TYR A 8 -11.83 0.87 106.25
C TYR A 8 -11.39 1.92 105.16
N LEU A 9 -11.01 1.41 103.98
CA LEU A 9 -11.15 1.83 102.54
C LEU A 9 -11.26 3.33 102.11
N PRO A 10 -10.68 3.72 100.93
CA PRO A 10 -11.42 3.57 99.66
C PRO A 10 -10.63 3.33 98.33
N ILE A 11 -11.31 2.59 97.42
CA ILE A 11 -11.47 2.77 95.96
C ILE A 11 -10.22 2.77 95.05
N PHE A 12 -10.06 1.68 94.28
CA PHE A 12 -9.24 1.64 93.05
C PHE A 12 -10.13 1.43 91.80
N ARG A 13 -10.17 2.45 90.92
CA ARG A 13 -10.56 2.33 89.51
C ARG A 13 -9.37 1.72 88.74
N GLY A 14 -9.47 0.46 88.35
CA GLY A 14 -8.50 -0.16 87.44
C GLY A 14 -8.94 -0.03 85.98
N GLN A 15 -8.39 0.95 85.26
CA GLN A 15 -8.28 0.85 83.80
C GLN A 15 -7.13 -0.12 83.47
N GLN A 16 -7.45 -1.27 82.88
CA GLN A 16 -6.45 -2.13 82.26
C GLN A 16 -5.85 -1.41 81.03
N LYS A 17 -4.64 -0.86 81.21
CA LYS A 17 -3.76 -0.42 80.14
C LYS A 17 -3.26 -1.65 79.38
N LEU A 18 -3.77 -1.89 78.17
CA LEU A 18 -3.10 -2.76 77.18
C LEU A 18 -1.67 -2.25 76.96
N SER A 19 -0.71 -3.17 77.03
CA SER A 19 0.72 -2.84 77.02
C SER A 19 1.13 -2.22 75.68
N MET A 20 2.08 -1.26 75.71
CA MET A 20 2.62 -0.61 74.51
C MET A 20 3.27 -1.58 73.49
N ARG A 21 3.48 -2.86 73.85
CA ARG A 21 4.06 -3.88 72.96
C ARG A 21 3.05 -4.41 71.94
N GLU A 22 1.77 -4.51 72.28
CA GLU A 22 0.74 -5.12 71.40
C GLU A 22 0.27 -4.16 70.30
N LYS A 23 0.22 -2.84 70.58
CA LYS A 23 -0.07 -1.82 69.55
C LYS A 23 1.02 -1.72 68.47
N SER A 24 2.27 -2.01 68.81
CA SER A 24 3.40 -1.99 67.87
C SER A 24 3.36 -3.13 66.85
N GLN A 25 2.94 -4.33 67.28
CA GLN A 25 2.81 -5.49 66.39
C GLN A 25 1.62 -5.35 65.43
N PHE A 26 0.53 -4.71 65.85
CA PHE A 26 -0.65 -4.48 65.00
C PHE A 26 -0.36 -3.45 63.89
N VAL A 27 0.38 -2.36 64.20
CA VAL A 27 0.77 -1.36 63.18
C VAL A 27 1.79 -1.94 62.18
N LYS A 28 2.71 -2.80 62.64
CA LYS A 28 3.67 -3.50 61.77
C LYS A 28 2.99 -4.49 60.82
N SER A 29 1.98 -5.23 61.30
CA SER A 29 1.23 -6.19 60.47
C SER A 29 0.34 -5.50 59.43
N VAL A 30 -0.31 -4.39 59.78
CA VAL A 30 -1.06 -3.57 58.82
C VAL A 30 -0.14 -2.99 57.73
N SER A 31 1.04 -2.47 58.11
CA SER A 31 2.06 -2.00 57.14
C SER A 31 2.56 -3.12 56.21
N TYR A 32 2.71 -4.35 56.73
CA TYR A 32 3.13 -5.51 55.94
C TYR A 32 2.05 -5.92 54.92
N ILE A 33 0.77 -5.86 55.29
CA ILE A 33 -0.36 -6.12 54.39
C ILE A 33 -0.43 -5.08 53.26
N TYR A 34 -0.20 -3.80 53.55
CA TYR A 34 -0.11 -2.75 52.52
C TYR A 34 1.09 -2.95 51.59
N LYS A 35 2.25 -3.36 52.11
CA LYS A 35 3.43 -3.69 51.29
C LYS A 35 3.19 -4.91 50.39
N ILE A 36 2.53 -5.96 50.89
CA ILE A 36 2.17 -7.15 50.09
C ILE A 36 1.15 -6.79 49.00
N ARG A 37 0.15 -5.94 49.30
CA ARG A 37 -0.80 -5.43 48.29
C ARG A 37 -0.11 -4.58 47.21
N LEU A 38 0.87 -3.76 47.60
CA LEU A 38 1.63 -2.95 46.64
C LEU A 38 2.53 -3.81 45.75
N ILE A 39 3.20 -4.82 46.31
CA ILE A 39 4.06 -5.77 45.58
C ILE A 39 3.22 -6.65 44.66
N SER A 40 2.04 -7.11 45.09
CA SER A 40 1.12 -7.88 44.25
C SER A 40 0.49 -7.04 43.13
N SER A 41 0.12 -5.78 43.37
CA SER A 41 -0.25 -4.84 42.29
C SER A 41 0.89 -4.62 41.30
N PHE A 42 2.13 -4.48 41.76
CA PHE A 42 3.30 -4.37 40.88
C PHE A 42 3.55 -5.66 40.09
N LEU A 43 3.40 -6.82 40.72
CA LEU A 43 3.57 -8.12 40.07
C LEU A 43 2.48 -8.37 39.01
N ILE A 44 1.24 -7.99 39.30
CA ILE A 44 0.12 -8.05 38.34
C ILE A 44 0.37 -7.08 37.20
N LEU A 45 0.77 -5.84 37.48
CA LEU A 45 1.11 -4.85 36.43
C LEU A 45 2.29 -5.31 35.56
N PHE A 46 3.29 -5.98 36.16
CA PHE A 46 4.45 -6.53 35.46
C PHE A 46 4.11 -7.79 34.66
N LEU A 47 3.21 -8.64 35.15
CA LEU A 47 2.70 -9.80 34.41
C LEU A 47 1.86 -9.38 33.21
N VAL A 48 0.99 -8.38 33.40
CA VAL A 48 0.13 -7.86 32.33
C VAL A 48 0.97 -7.21 31.22
N THR A 49 2.01 -6.43 31.53
CA THR A 49 2.88 -5.83 30.50
C THR A 49 3.74 -6.85 29.75
N ASN A 50 4.16 -7.95 30.40
CA ASN A 50 4.94 -9.00 29.73
C ASN A 50 4.10 -9.87 28.78
N VAL A 51 2.83 -10.13 29.09
CA VAL A 51 1.93 -10.88 28.19
C VAL A 51 1.67 -10.10 26.90
N PHE A 52 1.27 -8.82 26.99
CA PHE A 52 1.06 -7.98 25.80
C PHE A 52 2.33 -7.78 24.94
N SER A 53 3.51 -7.75 25.57
CA SER A 53 4.81 -7.67 24.88
C SER A 53 5.16 -8.98 24.14
N THR A 54 4.66 -10.11 24.61
CA THR A 54 4.93 -11.44 24.02
C THR A 54 4.10 -11.64 22.75
N ASP A 55 2.79 -11.36 22.79
CA ASP A 55 1.89 -11.50 21.63
C ASP A 55 2.35 -10.65 20.45
N LYS A 56 2.65 -9.37 20.71
CA LYS A 56 3.12 -8.42 19.69
C LYS A 56 4.41 -8.92 19.01
N LYS A 57 5.36 -9.45 19.78
CA LYS A 57 6.63 -9.98 19.24
C LYS A 57 6.41 -11.23 18.40
N VAL A 58 5.56 -12.15 18.83
CA VAL A 58 5.26 -13.39 18.09
C VAL A 58 4.57 -13.05 16.76
N ILE A 59 3.54 -12.20 16.78
CA ILE A 59 2.85 -11.76 15.56
C ILE A 59 3.83 -11.06 14.61
N THR A 60 4.65 -10.16 15.13
CA THR A 60 5.66 -9.45 14.30
C THR A 60 6.62 -10.44 13.66
N ALA A 61 7.16 -11.41 14.42
CA ALA A 61 8.10 -12.40 13.90
C ALA A 61 7.47 -13.25 12.78
N GLN A 62 6.24 -13.72 12.97
CA GLN A 62 5.51 -14.52 11.98
C GLN A 62 5.24 -13.74 10.68
N LEU A 63 4.86 -12.46 10.78
CA LEU A 63 4.66 -11.61 9.60
C LEU A 63 5.98 -11.35 8.85
N VAL A 64 7.08 -11.13 9.58
CA VAL A 64 8.42 -10.94 8.98
C VAL A 64 8.90 -12.21 8.29
N GLU A 65 8.71 -13.37 8.92
CA GLU A 65 9.07 -14.68 8.36
C GLU A 65 8.32 -14.96 7.04
N ASN A 66 7.07 -14.49 6.93
CA ASN A 66 6.26 -14.55 5.72
C ASN A 66 6.54 -13.42 4.71
N GLY A 67 7.56 -12.59 4.95
CA GLY A 67 8.07 -11.60 4.01
C GLY A 67 7.33 -10.26 3.98
N PHE A 68 6.43 -9.99 4.92
CA PHE A 68 5.78 -8.69 5.06
C PHE A 68 6.73 -7.64 5.63
N GLU A 69 6.67 -6.42 5.13
CA GLU A 69 7.58 -5.32 5.49
C GLU A 69 6.85 -4.17 6.20
N ASN A 70 7.61 -3.24 6.79
CA ASN A 70 7.10 -2.01 7.39
C ASN A 70 5.98 -2.24 8.42
N ILE A 71 6.15 -3.29 9.21
CA ILE A 71 5.13 -3.77 10.15
C ILE A 71 5.07 -2.82 11.35
N ARG A 72 3.87 -2.39 11.70
CA ARG A 72 3.56 -1.66 12.94
C ARG A 72 2.34 -2.29 13.57
N ILE A 73 2.42 -2.60 14.87
CA ILE A 73 1.35 -3.27 15.59
C ILE A 73 1.03 -2.50 16.86
N LYS A 74 -0.24 -2.21 17.07
CA LYS A 74 -0.80 -1.69 18.32
C LYS A 74 -1.91 -2.59 18.80
N ILE A 75 -1.79 -3.06 20.04
CA ILE A 75 -2.80 -3.90 20.68
C ILE A 75 -3.48 -3.03 21.75
N GLU A 76 -4.78 -2.82 21.60
CA GLU A 76 -5.63 -2.19 22.60
C GLU A 76 -6.62 -3.23 23.15
N ASN A 77 -7.24 -2.95 24.30
CA ASN A 77 -8.01 -3.96 25.04
C ASN A 77 -9.08 -4.71 24.21
N ALA A 78 -9.75 -4.04 23.26
CA ALA A 78 -10.79 -4.63 22.42
C ALA A 78 -10.39 -4.80 20.94
N ARG A 79 -9.26 -4.24 20.50
CA ARG A 79 -8.91 -4.20 19.07
C ARG A 79 -7.41 -4.32 18.82
N ILE A 80 -7.05 -4.89 17.69
CA ILE A 80 -5.67 -4.94 17.19
C ILE A 80 -5.57 -4.15 15.88
N LEU A 81 -4.57 -3.28 15.79
CA LEU A 81 -4.25 -2.51 14.60
C LEU A 81 -2.91 -2.99 14.06
N ILE A 82 -2.87 -3.36 12.78
CA ILE A 82 -1.66 -3.81 12.09
C ILE A 82 -1.53 -3.05 10.78
N ALA A 83 -0.45 -2.30 10.62
CA ALA A 83 0.00 -1.84 9.31
C ALA A 83 1.09 -2.77 8.79
N TYR A 84 1.04 -3.10 7.50
CA TYR A 84 2.05 -3.94 6.84
C TYR A 84 2.16 -3.58 5.36
N GLU A 85 3.32 -3.82 4.77
CA GLU A 85 3.57 -3.66 3.34
C GLU A 85 3.72 -5.02 2.68
N ASN A 86 2.88 -5.26 1.66
CA ASN A 86 2.94 -6.45 0.83
C ASN A 86 3.92 -6.23 -0.34
N ARG A 87 4.95 -7.07 -0.40
CA ARG A 87 5.86 -7.16 -1.56
C ARG A 87 6.04 -8.60 -2.04
N VAL A 88 5.33 -9.55 -1.45
CA VAL A 88 5.44 -10.99 -1.73
C VAL A 88 4.35 -11.42 -2.71
N TYR A 89 3.12 -10.99 -2.47
CA TYR A 89 1.95 -11.38 -3.27
C TYR A 89 1.65 -10.29 -4.30
N ARG A 90 1.41 -10.69 -5.55
CA ARG A 90 1.07 -9.76 -6.64
C ARG A 90 -0.24 -9.01 -6.38
N PHE A 91 -1.16 -9.60 -5.60
CA PHE A 91 -2.44 -9.02 -5.23
C PHE A 91 -2.55 -8.81 -3.72
N GLU A 92 -3.16 -7.70 -3.32
CA GLU A 92 -3.34 -7.43 -1.90
C GLU A 92 -4.33 -8.39 -1.25
N VAL A 93 -5.36 -8.81 -1.97
CA VAL A 93 -6.39 -9.70 -1.41
C VAL A 93 -5.78 -11.02 -0.93
N GLU A 94 -4.83 -11.58 -1.67
CA GLU A 94 -4.06 -12.76 -1.25
C GLU A 94 -3.22 -12.45 0.00
N ALA A 95 -2.52 -11.32 0.02
CA ALA A 95 -1.75 -10.88 1.19
C ALA A 95 -2.62 -10.67 2.43
N LEU A 96 -3.78 -10.01 2.30
CA LEU A 96 -4.76 -9.81 3.38
C LEU A 96 -5.20 -11.15 3.96
N ASN A 97 -5.55 -12.12 3.10
CA ASN A 97 -5.93 -13.46 3.53
C ASN A 97 -4.80 -14.15 4.31
N GLU A 98 -3.57 -14.06 3.83
CA GLU A 98 -2.40 -14.62 4.51
C GLU A 98 -2.10 -13.92 5.85
N VAL A 99 -2.23 -12.59 5.93
CA VAL A 99 -2.11 -11.86 7.20
C VAL A 99 -3.19 -12.31 8.19
N ILE A 100 -4.43 -12.48 7.76
CA ILE A 100 -5.53 -12.97 8.60
C ILE A 100 -5.20 -14.38 9.14
N LYS A 101 -4.74 -15.30 8.27
CA LYS A 101 -4.33 -16.66 8.66
C LYS A 101 -3.21 -16.68 9.71
N ILE A 102 -2.26 -15.75 9.61
CA ILE A 102 -1.14 -15.65 10.55
C ILE A 102 -1.60 -15.06 11.88
N VAL A 103 -2.39 -13.99 11.84
CA VAL A 103 -2.68 -13.14 12.99
C VAL A 103 -3.80 -13.72 13.86
N VAL A 104 -4.88 -14.18 13.26
CA VAL A 104 -6.10 -14.57 13.98
C VAL A 104 -5.91 -15.75 14.95
N PRO A 105 -5.13 -16.81 14.63
CA PRO A 105 -4.86 -17.90 15.57
C PRO A 105 -4.02 -17.48 16.78
N LEU A 106 -3.34 -16.34 16.72
CA LEU A 106 -2.50 -15.82 17.80
C LEU A 106 -3.26 -14.85 18.73
N ILE A 107 -4.58 -14.73 18.55
CA ILE A 107 -5.42 -13.77 19.28
C ILE A 107 -6.67 -14.48 19.81
N ASP A 108 -6.82 -14.51 21.12
CA ASP A 108 -7.98 -15.13 21.76
C ASP A 108 -8.97 -14.15 22.43
N ASP A 109 -8.52 -12.97 22.87
CA ASP A 109 -9.34 -12.06 23.71
C ASP A 109 -9.60 -10.68 23.08
N ARG A 110 -9.85 -10.59 21.77
CA ARG A 110 -10.11 -9.31 21.08
C ARG A 110 -11.36 -9.35 20.23
N GLU A 111 -12.00 -8.20 20.09
CA GLU A 111 -13.25 -8.04 19.34
C GLU A 111 -12.97 -7.72 17.87
N GLU A 112 -12.04 -6.81 17.59
CA GLU A 112 -11.82 -6.26 16.24
C GLU A 112 -10.37 -6.42 15.73
N LEU A 113 -10.25 -6.70 14.44
CA LEU A 113 -9.00 -6.69 13.66
C LEU A 113 -9.04 -5.57 12.63
N ILE A 114 -8.06 -4.67 12.71
CA ILE A 114 -7.85 -3.59 11.72
C ILE A 114 -6.52 -3.83 11.01
N LEU A 115 -6.59 -4.05 9.70
CA LEU A 115 -5.44 -4.21 8.82
C LEU A 115 -5.29 -2.98 7.92
N ILE A 116 -4.07 -2.45 7.81
CA ILE A 116 -3.74 -1.27 7.01
C ILE A 116 -2.62 -1.62 6.03
N PRO A 117 -2.96 -2.09 4.81
CA PRO A 117 -2.02 -2.26 3.72
C PRO A 117 -1.28 -0.96 3.37
N LEU A 118 0.03 -1.07 3.25
CA LEU A 118 0.93 -0.01 2.83
C LEU A 118 1.47 -0.31 1.42
N ASN A 119 1.65 0.74 0.62
CA ASN A 119 2.44 0.71 -0.61
C ASN A 119 3.51 1.79 -0.52
N ARG A 120 4.80 1.42 -0.53
CA ARG A 120 5.92 2.34 -0.30
C ARG A 120 5.77 3.12 1.01
N LYS A 121 5.36 2.44 2.08
CA LYS A 121 5.03 3.02 3.42
C LYS A 121 3.89 4.04 3.42
N ILE A 122 3.11 4.14 2.35
CA ILE A 122 1.92 4.99 2.29
C ILE A 122 0.70 4.11 2.63
N PRO A 123 -0.09 4.45 3.66
CA PRO A 123 -1.30 3.70 3.98
C PRO A 123 -2.35 3.93 2.90
N ILE A 124 -3.01 2.86 2.46
CA ILE A 124 -3.90 2.92 1.29
C ILE A 124 -5.37 2.75 1.69
N ILE A 125 -5.70 1.63 2.30
CA ILE A 125 -7.03 1.32 2.83
C ILE A 125 -6.91 0.81 4.26
N LYS A 126 -8.03 0.82 4.99
CA LYS A 126 -8.20 0.01 6.19
C LYS A 126 -9.22 -1.07 5.89
N PHE A 127 -8.89 -2.27 6.33
CA PHE A 127 -9.78 -3.42 6.38
C PHE A 127 -10.12 -3.64 7.86
N LEU A 128 -11.40 -3.63 8.19
CA LEU A 128 -11.94 -3.84 9.53
C LEU A 128 -12.84 -5.07 9.50
N SER A 129 -12.61 -6.00 10.43
CA SER A 129 -13.47 -7.17 10.62
C SER A 129 -13.47 -7.60 12.09
N SER A 130 -14.53 -8.24 12.55
CA SER A 130 -14.52 -8.84 13.88
C SER A 130 -13.62 -10.09 13.89
N ILE A 131 -12.98 -10.36 15.02
CA ILE A 131 -12.17 -11.57 15.19
C ILE A 131 -13.04 -12.82 15.06
N GLU A 132 -14.29 -12.78 15.52
CA GLU A 132 -15.25 -13.86 15.34
C GLU A 132 -15.53 -14.15 13.85
N ASN A 133 -15.78 -13.10 13.05
CA ASN A 133 -16.00 -13.22 11.61
C ASN A 133 -14.75 -13.82 10.93
N CYS A 134 -13.55 -13.36 11.31
CA CYS A 134 -12.31 -13.93 10.80
C CYS A 134 -12.12 -15.41 11.19
N LYS A 135 -12.40 -15.79 12.45
CA LYS A 135 -12.33 -17.18 12.92
C LYS A 135 -13.35 -18.06 12.19
N ALA A 136 -14.55 -17.56 11.94
CA ALA A 136 -15.59 -18.25 11.17
C ALA A 136 -15.16 -18.48 9.72
N PHE A 137 -14.56 -17.48 9.08
CA PHE A 137 -14.04 -17.58 7.72
C PHE A 137 -12.88 -18.59 7.62
N LEU A 138 -11.87 -18.47 8.49
CA LEU A 138 -10.74 -19.42 8.53
C LEU A 138 -11.17 -20.85 8.86
N GLY A 139 -12.22 -21.01 9.66
CA GLY A 139 -12.83 -22.30 10.01
C GLY A 139 -13.80 -22.85 8.96
N ASN A 140 -13.94 -22.21 7.79
CA ASN A 140 -14.90 -22.55 6.74
C ASN A 140 -16.37 -22.63 7.20
N LYS A 141 -16.74 -21.89 8.25
CA LYS A 141 -18.12 -21.81 8.76
C LYS A 141 -18.98 -20.84 7.95
N ILE A 142 -18.34 -19.84 7.35
CA ILE A 142 -18.93 -18.87 6.43
C ILE A 142 -18.10 -18.85 5.15
N ASN A 143 -18.72 -18.47 4.03
CA ASN A 143 -18.01 -18.32 2.76
C ASN A 143 -17.39 -16.91 2.62
N ALA A 144 -16.56 -16.71 1.60
CA ALA A 144 -15.88 -15.44 1.36
C ALA A 144 -16.85 -14.26 1.11
N GLN A 145 -18.04 -14.54 0.55
CA GLN A 145 -19.06 -13.52 0.34
C GLN A 145 -19.65 -13.01 1.67
N GLN A 146 -20.03 -13.92 2.57
CA GLN A 146 -20.52 -13.55 3.90
C GLN A 146 -19.44 -12.81 4.70
N PHE A 147 -18.21 -13.34 4.70
CA PHE A 147 -17.08 -12.73 5.39
C PHE A 147 -16.86 -11.27 5.01
N ILE A 148 -16.90 -10.96 3.70
CA ILE A 148 -16.65 -9.61 3.19
C ILE A 148 -17.86 -8.67 3.34
N GLU A 149 -19.08 -9.21 3.41
CA GLU A 149 -20.29 -8.43 3.71
C GLU A 149 -20.30 -7.97 5.18
N ASP A 150 -19.77 -8.80 6.08
CA ASP A 150 -19.60 -8.51 7.51
C ASP A 150 -18.26 -7.80 7.82
N SER A 151 -17.50 -7.39 6.79
CA SER A 151 -16.26 -6.64 6.91
C SER A 151 -16.38 -5.26 6.26
N ASP A 152 -15.68 -4.28 6.81
CA ASP A 152 -15.66 -2.91 6.29
C ASP A 152 -14.31 -2.57 5.67
N ILE A 153 -14.33 -1.97 4.48
CA ILE A 153 -13.12 -1.57 3.74
C ILE A 153 -13.29 -0.12 3.34
N LYS A 154 -12.39 0.73 3.81
CA LYS A 154 -12.47 2.17 3.64
C LYS A 154 -11.16 2.78 3.19
N LEU A 155 -11.26 3.83 2.38
CA LEU A 155 -10.10 4.66 2.05
C LEU A 155 -9.70 5.56 3.21
N ASP A 156 -10.61 5.92 4.12
CA ASP A 156 -10.26 6.75 5.28
C ASP A 156 -9.47 5.94 6.32
N VAL A 157 -8.16 6.13 6.31
CA VAL A 157 -7.19 5.42 7.17
C VAL A 157 -6.49 6.33 8.17
N ASP A 158 -6.73 7.64 8.07
CA ASP A 158 -5.80 8.64 8.62
C ASP A 158 -5.76 8.55 10.16
N ARG A 159 -6.93 8.35 10.79
CA ARG A 159 -7.05 8.22 12.25
C ARG A 159 -6.32 6.98 12.76
N GLU A 160 -6.64 5.81 12.23
CA GLU A 160 -6.09 4.54 12.68
C GLU A 160 -4.59 4.45 12.41
N TYR A 161 -4.13 4.94 11.26
CA TYR A 161 -2.71 4.95 10.93
C TYR A 161 -1.92 5.90 11.85
N ASN A 162 -2.48 7.06 12.21
CA ASN A 162 -1.83 7.97 13.16
C ASN A 162 -1.57 7.31 14.51
N PHE A 163 -2.47 6.44 15.00
CA PHE A 163 -2.26 5.70 16.25
C PHE A 163 -1.11 4.70 16.18
N LEU A 164 -0.73 4.25 14.99
CA LEU A 164 0.40 3.34 14.76
C LEU A 164 1.74 4.07 14.61
N LEU A 165 1.75 5.39 14.43
CA LEU A 165 3.00 6.14 14.26
C LEU A 165 3.85 6.17 15.52
N ASP A 166 3.21 6.07 16.70
CA ASP A 166 3.89 5.96 18.00
C ASP A 166 4.56 4.59 18.21
N GLU A 167 4.19 3.59 17.41
CA GLU A 167 4.75 2.25 17.50
C GLU A 167 6.03 2.10 16.67
N SER A 168 6.96 1.27 17.13
CA SER A 168 8.17 0.93 16.38
C SER A 168 7.86 0.20 15.08
N GLU A 169 8.57 0.55 14.01
CA GLU A 169 8.51 -0.13 12.70
C GLU A 169 9.46 -1.33 12.67
N PHE A 170 8.99 -2.45 12.13
CA PHE A 170 9.76 -3.67 11.93
C PHE A 170 9.89 -4.03 10.44
N ASN A 171 11.02 -4.64 10.08
CA ASN A 171 11.32 -5.13 8.74
C ASN A 171 11.17 -4.05 7.65
N SER A 172 11.92 -2.96 7.77
CA SER A 172 11.85 -1.81 6.86
C SER A 172 12.14 -2.21 5.40
N SER A 173 11.36 -1.66 4.48
CA SER A 173 11.55 -1.79 3.03
C SER A 173 12.63 -0.86 2.45
N ASN A 174 13.14 0.08 3.26
CA ASN A 174 14.17 1.02 2.81
C ASN A 174 15.46 0.28 2.41
N LEU A 175 16.15 0.80 1.38
CA LEU A 175 17.41 0.27 0.87
C LEU A 175 17.33 -1.16 0.31
N ARG A 176 16.13 -1.64 -0.01
CA ARG A 176 15.93 -2.93 -0.69
C ARG A 176 15.84 -2.74 -2.18
N PHE A 177 16.59 -3.55 -2.91
CA PHE A 177 16.72 -3.48 -4.35
C PHE A 177 15.96 -4.62 -5.02
N ASP A 178 14.98 -4.29 -5.83
CA ASP A 178 14.31 -5.24 -6.72
C ASP A 178 14.89 -5.12 -8.12
N LEU A 179 15.43 -6.20 -8.67
CA LEU A 179 15.70 -6.35 -10.09
C LEU A 179 14.45 -6.96 -10.74
N VAL A 180 13.66 -6.14 -11.42
CA VAL A 180 12.39 -6.54 -12.04
C VAL A 180 12.63 -6.86 -13.51
N ILE A 181 12.36 -8.10 -13.92
CA ILE A 181 12.46 -8.52 -15.31
C ILE A 181 11.12 -8.27 -16.02
N LYS A 182 11.13 -7.45 -17.07
CA LYS A 182 9.91 -7.03 -17.78
C LYS A 182 9.99 -7.34 -19.27
N PRO A 183 9.10 -8.15 -19.84
CA PRO A 183 8.96 -8.20 -21.29
C PRO A 183 8.33 -6.89 -21.78
N THR A 184 8.86 -6.32 -22.85
CA THR A 184 8.25 -5.18 -23.55
C THR A 184 8.10 -5.53 -25.02
N MET A 185 6.93 -5.24 -25.58
CA MET A 185 6.63 -5.55 -26.98
C MET A 185 5.93 -4.36 -27.61
N SER A 186 6.30 -4.07 -28.85
CA SER A 186 5.69 -3.06 -29.71
C SER A 186 5.28 -3.75 -31.01
N PHE A 187 4.07 -3.43 -31.48
CA PHE A 187 3.53 -3.99 -32.71
C PHE A 187 3.04 -2.86 -33.60
N GLU A 188 3.34 -2.95 -34.90
CA GLU A 188 2.76 -2.12 -35.93
C GLU A 188 1.98 -3.01 -36.91
N PHE A 189 0.71 -2.67 -37.13
CA PHE A 189 -0.19 -3.41 -38.01
C PHE A 189 -0.53 -2.59 -39.24
N GLY A 190 -0.60 -3.24 -40.40
CA GLY A 190 -1.04 -2.62 -41.65
C GLY A 190 0.01 -2.11 -42.65
N PRO A 191 1.34 -2.31 -42.50
CA PRO A 191 2.25 -2.15 -43.63
C PRO A 191 1.87 -3.11 -44.78
N TYR A 192 1.90 -2.63 -46.02
CA TYR A 192 1.42 -3.40 -47.19
C TYR A 192 2.27 -4.64 -47.48
N SER A 193 3.60 -4.54 -47.28
CA SER A 193 4.55 -5.63 -47.55
C SER A 193 4.66 -6.63 -46.41
N ASP A 194 4.42 -6.19 -45.17
CA ASP A 194 4.52 -7.01 -43.98
C ASP A 194 3.38 -6.61 -43.02
N PRO A 195 2.32 -7.42 -42.92
CA PRO A 195 1.09 -7.00 -42.24
C PRO A 195 1.29 -6.77 -40.73
N ILE A 196 2.35 -7.35 -40.14
CA ILE A 196 2.65 -7.25 -38.71
C ILE A 196 4.16 -7.09 -38.54
N LEU A 197 4.58 -5.92 -38.07
CA LEU A 197 5.96 -5.70 -37.62
C LEU A 197 6.02 -5.75 -36.09
N ALA A 198 7.00 -6.45 -35.54
CA ALA A 198 7.17 -6.59 -34.10
C ALA A 198 8.54 -6.13 -33.61
N GLN A 199 8.56 -5.60 -32.39
CA GLN A 199 9.77 -5.46 -31.60
C GLN A 199 9.52 -6.06 -30.22
N ILE A 200 10.39 -6.99 -29.82
CA ILE A 200 10.35 -7.67 -28.53
C ILE A 200 11.65 -7.34 -27.81
N ASN A 201 11.52 -6.83 -26.58
CA ASN A 201 12.67 -6.54 -25.73
C ASN A 201 12.48 -7.14 -24.33
N LEU A 202 13.60 -7.44 -23.69
CA LEU A 202 13.68 -7.69 -22.26
C LEU A 202 14.17 -6.43 -21.57
N THR A 203 13.42 -5.93 -20.60
CA THR A 203 13.73 -4.69 -19.90
C THR A 203 13.92 -4.93 -18.40
N PRO A 204 15.12 -5.32 -17.95
CA PRO A 204 15.46 -5.30 -16.54
C PRO A 204 15.33 -3.89 -15.96
N ASP A 205 14.72 -3.79 -14.77
CA ASP A 205 14.39 -2.55 -14.07
C ASP A 205 14.82 -2.66 -12.62
N ILE A 206 15.85 -1.91 -12.24
CA ILE A 206 16.33 -1.83 -10.87
C ILE A 206 15.49 -0.81 -10.11
N ARG A 207 14.80 -1.27 -9.05
CA ARG A 207 13.94 -0.44 -8.21
C ARG A 207 14.43 -0.42 -6.77
N THR A 208 14.45 0.75 -6.16
CA THR A 208 14.75 0.90 -4.73
C THR A 208 14.00 2.10 -4.14
N GLY A 209 13.88 2.13 -2.81
CA GLY A 209 13.27 3.21 -2.05
C GLY A 209 14.09 3.52 -0.80
N PHE A 210 14.30 4.79 -0.51
CA PHE A 210 15.11 5.22 0.64
C PHE A 210 14.27 5.74 1.81
N TRP A 211 13.06 6.22 1.54
CA TRP A 211 12.11 6.71 2.53
C TRP A 211 10.67 6.57 2.04
N LYS A 212 9.72 6.91 2.91
CA LYS A 212 8.28 6.81 2.64
C LYS A 212 7.89 7.52 1.34
N GLY A 213 7.20 6.78 0.47
CA GLY A 213 6.70 7.28 -0.79
C GLY A 213 7.77 7.57 -1.83
N MET A 214 9.04 7.23 -1.63
CA MET A 214 10.09 7.39 -2.63
C MET A 214 10.28 6.14 -3.48
N ARG A 215 10.64 6.29 -4.75
CA ARG A 215 11.07 5.21 -5.63
C ARG A 215 12.08 5.72 -6.64
N LEU A 216 13.20 5.04 -6.74
CA LEU A 216 14.15 5.15 -7.85
C LEU A 216 13.94 3.96 -8.78
N SER A 217 13.92 4.21 -10.08
CA SER A 217 13.85 3.18 -11.13
C SER A 217 14.96 3.45 -12.14
N TYR A 218 15.63 2.39 -12.59
CA TYR A 218 16.57 2.44 -13.71
C TYR A 218 16.31 1.24 -14.62
N GLU A 219 15.91 1.52 -15.86
CA GLU A 219 15.63 0.49 -16.86
C GLU A 219 16.73 0.40 -17.91
N THR A 220 17.03 -0.82 -18.32
CA THR A 220 17.85 -1.10 -19.52
C THR A 220 17.03 -1.94 -20.47
N ILE A 221 16.95 -1.54 -21.73
CA ILE A 221 16.19 -2.25 -22.77
C ILE A 221 17.17 -3.11 -23.56
N PHE A 222 16.95 -4.43 -23.54
CA PHE A 222 17.67 -5.41 -24.36
C PHE A 222 16.77 -5.88 -25.50
N PRO A 223 17.02 -5.45 -26.74
CA PRO A 223 16.26 -5.94 -27.88
C PRO A 223 16.56 -7.42 -28.12
N LEU A 224 15.51 -8.23 -28.23
CA LEU A 224 15.58 -9.66 -28.54
C LEU A 224 15.19 -9.92 -30.00
N TRP A 225 14.23 -9.15 -30.50
CA TRP A 225 13.73 -9.19 -31.88
C TRP A 225 13.28 -7.80 -32.29
N ASN A 226 13.55 -7.38 -33.53
CA ASN A 226 13.17 -6.04 -33.99
C ASN A 226 12.98 -5.97 -35.50
N GLU A 227 11.79 -5.56 -35.92
CA GLU A 227 11.43 -5.29 -37.31
C GLU A 227 11.01 -3.83 -37.53
N LEU A 228 10.90 -3.02 -36.46
CA LEU A 228 10.42 -1.63 -36.49
C LEU A 228 11.50 -0.60 -36.88
N GLY A 229 12.71 -1.07 -37.21
CA GLY A 229 13.81 -0.25 -37.72
C GLY A 229 15.03 -0.17 -36.81
N SER A 230 16.15 0.27 -37.37
CA SER A 230 17.50 0.07 -36.80
C SER A 230 17.79 0.76 -35.47
N ARG A 231 17.01 1.80 -35.10
CA ARG A 231 17.13 2.45 -33.78
C ARG A 231 16.83 1.48 -32.64
N GLY A 232 15.98 0.50 -32.89
CA GLY A 232 15.56 -0.50 -31.92
C GLY A 232 16.58 -1.61 -31.65
N ASP A 233 17.63 -1.76 -32.47
CA ASP A 233 18.55 -2.91 -32.44
C ASP A 233 19.59 -2.86 -31.33
N SER A 234 19.76 -1.69 -30.72
CA SER A 234 20.80 -1.48 -29.71
C SER A 234 20.27 -1.60 -28.27
N ILE A 235 21.12 -2.16 -27.39
CA ILE A 235 20.93 -2.06 -25.94
C ILE A 235 20.97 -0.58 -25.56
N ARG A 236 19.94 -0.13 -24.85
CA ARG A 236 19.75 1.30 -24.54
C ARG A 236 19.10 1.51 -23.19
N THR A 237 19.25 2.70 -22.66
CA THR A 237 18.58 3.13 -21.43
C THR A 237 17.07 3.25 -21.67
N GLY A 238 16.26 2.69 -20.77
CA GLY A 238 14.81 2.87 -20.73
C GLY A 238 14.42 4.07 -19.85
N MET A 239 13.36 3.92 -19.06
CA MET A 239 13.02 4.94 -18.07
C MET A 239 14.05 4.98 -16.93
N VAL A 240 14.41 6.19 -16.50
CA VAL A 240 15.26 6.44 -15.33
C VAL A 240 14.59 7.50 -14.51
N THR A 241 13.95 7.12 -13.41
CA THR A 241 13.00 8.00 -12.73
C THR A 241 13.26 8.03 -11.24
N ILE A 242 13.34 9.22 -10.67
CA ILE A 242 13.11 9.43 -9.24
C ILE A 242 11.68 9.92 -9.05
N ASN A 243 10.93 9.23 -8.20
CA ASN A 243 9.54 9.55 -7.90
C ASN A 243 9.32 9.70 -6.39
N GLN A 244 8.54 10.70 -6.01
CA GLN A 244 8.08 10.90 -4.64
C GLN A 244 6.56 11.03 -4.63
N THR A 245 5.90 10.21 -3.82
CA THR A 245 4.45 10.23 -3.61
C THR A 245 4.16 10.59 -2.17
N PHE A 246 3.14 11.41 -1.97
CA PHE A 246 2.61 11.79 -0.68
C PHE A 246 1.12 11.47 -0.65
N ARG A 247 0.66 11.03 0.52
CA ARG A 247 -0.76 10.97 0.85
C ARG A 247 -1.05 12.01 1.92
N LEU A 248 -1.87 12.97 1.57
CA LEU A 248 -2.45 13.96 2.47
C LEU A 248 -3.79 13.42 3.02
N PRO A 249 -4.32 14.04 4.09
CA PRO A 249 -5.56 13.60 4.69
C PRO A 249 -6.74 13.53 3.72
N LYS A 250 -7.73 12.70 4.07
CA LYS A 250 -8.96 12.47 3.31
C LYS A 250 -8.70 11.88 1.91
N ALA A 251 -7.73 10.98 1.76
CA ALA A 251 -7.41 10.32 0.48
C ALA A 251 -7.05 11.29 -0.67
N PHE A 252 -6.26 12.33 -0.37
CA PHE A 252 -5.66 13.20 -1.38
C PHE A 252 -4.21 12.80 -1.62
N PHE A 253 -3.82 12.56 -2.86
CA PHE A 253 -2.49 12.10 -3.24
C PHE A 253 -1.79 13.14 -4.11
N ILE A 254 -0.48 13.26 -3.90
CA ILE A 254 0.42 14.05 -4.73
C ILE A 254 1.57 13.15 -5.15
N SER A 255 1.99 13.21 -6.40
CA SER A 255 3.15 12.50 -6.91
C SER A 255 3.99 13.44 -7.78
N THR A 256 5.30 13.44 -7.56
CA THR A 256 6.27 14.15 -8.39
C THR A 256 7.25 13.16 -8.97
N ALA A 257 7.66 13.35 -10.21
CA ALA A 257 8.68 12.55 -10.86
C ALA A 257 9.67 13.44 -11.62
N ALA A 258 10.93 13.03 -11.64
CA ALA A 258 11.96 13.64 -12.46
C ALA A 258 12.82 12.55 -13.11
N GLY A 259 13.33 12.85 -14.30
CA GLY A 259 14.25 11.96 -15.02
C GLY A 259 13.82 11.70 -16.45
N ILE A 260 14.03 10.47 -16.91
CA ILE A 260 13.74 9.98 -18.26
C ILE A 260 12.48 9.11 -18.21
N PHE A 261 11.49 9.48 -19.01
CA PHE A 261 10.17 8.90 -19.12
C PHE A 261 10.00 8.17 -20.45
N SER A 262 8.88 7.44 -20.59
CA SER A 262 8.55 6.76 -21.85
C SER A 262 8.40 7.76 -23.02
N GLY A 263 8.52 7.25 -24.25
CA GLY A 263 8.40 8.10 -25.45
C GLY A 263 9.57 9.07 -25.60
N ASN A 264 10.76 8.71 -25.09
CA ASN A 264 12.00 9.46 -25.27
C ASN A 264 11.89 10.89 -24.71
N ARG A 265 11.33 11.02 -23.51
CA ARG A 265 11.10 12.31 -22.83
C ARG A 265 11.96 12.39 -21.59
N TYR A 266 12.54 13.55 -21.30
CA TYR A 266 13.12 13.84 -19.99
C TYR A 266 12.56 15.13 -19.40
N GLY A 267 12.51 15.23 -18.09
CA GLY A 267 12.08 16.45 -17.40
C GLY A 267 11.40 16.15 -16.07
N PHE A 268 10.34 16.90 -15.80
CA PHE A 268 9.59 16.87 -14.55
C PHE A 268 8.11 16.63 -14.80
N ASP A 269 7.49 15.90 -13.89
CA ASP A 269 6.06 15.59 -13.90
C ASP A 269 5.48 15.74 -12.49
N PHE A 270 4.27 16.28 -12.41
CA PHE A 270 3.49 16.46 -11.20
C PHE A 270 2.09 15.89 -11.44
N GLU A 271 1.60 15.11 -10.48
CA GLU A 271 0.26 14.53 -10.47
C GLU A 271 -0.37 14.81 -9.10
N ALA A 272 -1.63 15.22 -9.08
CA ALA A 272 -2.43 15.31 -7.87
C ALA A 272 -3.78 14.64 -8.13
N LYS A 273 -4.25 13.84 -7.17
CA LYS A 273 -5.50 13.12 -7.31
C LYS A 273 -6.24 13.01 -5.99
N LYS A 274 -7.52 13.32 -6.01
CA LYS A 274 -8.42 13.21 -4.86
C LYS A 274 -9.44 12.11 -5.11
N TYR A 275 -9.60 11.23 -4.15
CA TYR A 275 -10.65 10.21 -4.14
C TYR A 275 -11.80 10.60 -3.21
N PHE A 276 -13.01 10.26 -3.62
CA PHE A 276 -14.27 10.48 -2.92
C PHE A 276 -15.08 9.20 -2.90
N GLY A 277 -16.00 9.08 -1.94
CA GLY A 277 -16.91 7.93 -1.82
C GLY A 277 -16.16 6.60 -1.80
N ASP A 278 -15.15 6.49 -0.92
CA ASP A 278 -14.28 5.31 -0.81
C ASP A 278 -13.63 4.85 -2.12
N GLY A 279 -13.38 5.79 -3.05
CA GLY A 279 -12.64 5.53 -4.29
C GLY A 279 -13.54 5.32 -5.49
N ASN A 280 -14.85 5.50 -5.35
CA ASN A 280 -15.81 5.38 -6.44
C ASN A 280 -15.79 6.58 -7.38
N PHE A 281 -15.31 7.73 -6.91
CA PHE A 281 -15.15 8.91 -7.73
C PHE A 281 -13.79 9.56 -7.47
N SER A 282 -13.17 10.08 -8.52
CA SER A 282 -11.92 10.82 -8.38
C SER A 282 -11.81 12.01 -9.31
N LEU A 283 -11.02 12.98 -8.86
CA LEU A 283 -10.59 14.14 -9.64
C LEU A 283 -9.06 14.16 -9.65
N GLY A 284 -8.48 14.23 -10.84
CA GLY A 284 -7.04 14.23 -11.05
C GLY A 284 -6.59 15.43 -11.86
N ALA A 285 -5.40 15.93 -11.57
CA ALA A 285 -4.68 16.90 -12.37
C ALA A 285 -3.25 16.40 -12.60
N ASN A 286 -2.75 16.53 -13.83
CA ASN A 286 -1.37 16.25 -14.19
C ASN A 286 -0.76 17.47 -14.90
N PHE A 287 0.51 17.72 -14.64
CA PHE A 287 1.31 18.76 -15.26
C PHE A 287 2.72 18.25 -15.53
N GLY A 288 3.23 18.55 -16.72
CA GLY A 288 4.51 18.06 -17.19
C GLY A 288 5.33 19.13 -17.89
N VAL A 289 6.64 19.15 -17.63
CA VAL A 289 7.61 19.96 -18.35
C VAL A 289 8.70 19.04 -18.85
N THR A 290 8.64 18.68 -20.13
CA THR A 290 9.52 17.66 -20.71
C THR A 290 10.17 18.11 -22.00
N SER A 291 11.32 17.56 -22.33
CA SER A 291 11.98 17.70 -23.64
C SER A 291 12.37 16.32 -24.19
N TYR A 292 12.85 16.27 -25.43
CA TYR A 292 13.22 15.03 -26.10
C TYR A 292 14.64 14.59 -25.70
N ILE A 293 14.79 13.29 -25.44
CA ILE A 293 16.08 12.61 -25.24
C ILE A 293 16.05 11.26 -25.94
N ASP A 294 17.13 10.90 -26.62
CA ASP A 294 17.27 9.62 -27.30
C ASP A 294 18.65 9.02 -27.04
N PHE A 295 18.69 7.70 -26.97
CA PHE A 295 19.89 6.91 -26.71
C PHE A 295 20.22 6.08 -27.94
N SER A 296 21.30 6.43 -28.63
CA SER A 296 21.85 5.62 -29.71
C SER A 296 22.88 4.67 -29.12
N GLY A 297 22.41 3.51 -28.65
CA GLY A 297 23.18 2.59 -27.81
C GLY A 297 23.48 3.18 -26.43
N MET A 298 24.51 2.66 -25.74
CA MET A 298 24.88 3.10 -24.39
C MET A 298 25.84 4.31 -24.36
N THR A 299 26.34 4.77 -25.52
CA THR A 299 27.46 5.71 -25.61
C THR A 299 27.09 7.10 -26.13
N ARG A 300 26.00 7.23 -26.90
CA ARG A 300 25.61 8.50 -27.53
C ARG A 300 24.22 8.91 -27.07
N ILE A 301 24.13 10.14 -26.59
CA ILE A 301 22.90 10.77 -26.12
C ILE A 301 22.58 11.95 -27.03
N LEU A 302 21.38 11.95 -27.60
CA LEU A 302 20.83 13.07 -28.35
C LEU A 302 19.74 13.71 -27.50
N TYR A 303 19.80 15.02 -27.29
CA TYR A 303 18.79 15.71 -26.50
C TYR A 303 18.44 17.06 -27.13
N SER A 304 17.21 17.52 -26.88
CA SER A 304 16.74 18.85 -27.25
C SER A 304 16.59 19.70 -26.00
N ASN A 305 16.85 21.00 -26.10
CA ASN A 305 16.57 21.97 -25.03
C ASN A 305 15.20 22.65 -25.17
N GLN A 306 14.34 22.17 -26.09
CA GLN A 306 13.00 22.71 -26.29
C GLN A 306 11.98 22.02 -25.39
N PHE A 307 11.77 22.58 -24.21
CA PHE A 307 10.79 22.07 -23.26
C PHE A 307 9.35 22.32 -23.72
N LEU A 308 8.53 21.29 -23.59
CA LEU A 308 7.10 21.26 -23.84
C LEU A 308 6.36 21.20 -22.51
N PHE A 309 5.36 22.05 -22.38
CA PHE A 309 4.40 21.99 -21.29
C PHE A 309 3.20 21.13 -21.67
N THR A 310 2.91 20.12 -20.86
CA THR A 310 1.70 19.30 -20.93
C THR A 310 0.90 19.46 -19.65
N GLY A 311 -0.41 19.31 -19.75
CA GLY A 311 -1.26 19.31 -18.57
C GLY A 311 -2.66 18.85 -18.87
N SER A 312 -3.27 18.15 -17.92
CA SER A 312 -4.62 17.62 -18.07
C SER A 312 -5.37 17.57 -16.76
N PHE A 313 -6.67 17.78 -16.84
CA PHE A 313 -7.62 17.46 -15.78
C PHE A 313 -8.35 16.19 -16.14
N SER A 314 -8.63 15.36 -15.15
CA SER A 314 -9.28 14.07 -15.31
C SER A 314 -10.30 13.84 -14.22
N THR A 315 -11.32 13.07 -14.55
CA THR A 315 -12.29 12.54 -13.61
C THR A 315 -12.51 11.07 -13.92
N GLU A 316 -12.68 10.28 -12.87
CA GLU A 316 -12.99 8.86 -13.01
C GLU A 316 -14.15 8.50 -12.08
N PHE A 317 -15.03 7.63 -12.56
CA PHE A 317 -16.15 7.09 -11.81
C PHE A 317 -16.17 5.57 -11.94
N ARG A 318 -16.19 4.87 -10.80
CA ARG A 318 -16.21 3.41 -10.73
C ARG A 318 -17.63 2.90 -10.47
N VAL A 319 -18.10 2.02 -11.35
CA VAL A 319 -19.35 1.28 -11.22
C VAL A 319 -19.03 -0.07 -10.58
N GLU A 320 -19.13 -0.14 -9.25
CA GLU A 320 -18.72 -1.28 -8.43
C GLU A 320 -19.30 -2.62 -8.91
N LYS A 321 -20.59 -2.64 -9.29
CA LYS A 321 -21.29 -3.87 -9.70
C LYS A 321 -20.63 -4.60 -10.88
N TYR A 322 -19.94 -3.88 -11.75
CA TYR A 322 -19.39 -4.42 -12.99
C TYR A 322 -17.86 -4.43 -13.04
N ASP A 323 -17.18 -4.03 -11.95
CA ASP A 323 -15.74 -3.77 -11.92
C ASP A 323 -15.32 -2.85 -13.11
N LEU A 324 -16.13 -1.81 -13.35
CA LEU A 324 -16.01 -0.92 -14.50
C LEU A 324 -15.64 0.50 -14.06
N THR A 325 -14.59 1.07 -14.64
CA THR A 325 -14.15 2.44 -14.41
C THR A 325 -14.37 3.26 -15.67
N LEU A 326 -15.15 4.33 -15.56
CA LEU A 326 -15.37 5.33 -16.61
C LEU A 326 -14.46 6.53 -16.35
N GLY A 327 -13.62 6.89 -17.31
CA GLY A 327 -12.70 8.01 -17.24
C GLY A 327 -13.03 9.07 -18.28
N ALA A 328 -12.85 10.34 -17.91
CA ALA A 328 -12.84 11.46 -18.85
C ALA A 328 -11.66 12.38 -18.51
N SER A 329 -10.96 12.87 -19.53
CA SER A 329 -9.83 13.78 -19.35
C SER A 329 -9.75 14.81 -20.46
N ILE A 330 -9.34 16.02 -20.10
CA ILE A 330 -9.22 17.16 -21.00
C ILE A 330 -7.90 17.85 -20.71
N GLY A 331 -7.16 18.19 -21.76
CA GLY A 331 -5.87 18.82 -21.56
C GLY A 331 -5.07 19.02 -22.84
N ARG A 332 -3.85 19.52 -22.63
CA ARG A 332 -2.81 19.66 -23.62
C ARG A 332 -1.80 18.54 -23.47
N TYR A 333 -1.65 17.74 -24.51
CA TYR A 333 -0.79 16.56 -24.52
C TYR A 333 0.49 16.81 -25.32
N LEU A 334 1.26 15.74 -25.58
CA LEU A 334 2.38 15.80 -26.50
C LEU A 334 1.91 16.29 -27.89
N GLN A 335 2.85 16.75 -28.72
CA GLN A 335 2.56 17.43 -30.00
C GLN A 335 1.75 18.73 -29.88
N LYS A 336 1.61 19.29 -28.68
CA LYS A 336 0.82 20.50 -28.40
C LYS A 336 -0.68 20.33 -28.69
N ASP A 337 -1.16 19.09 -28.82
CA ASP A 337 -2.56 18.76 -29.09
C ASP A 337 -3.44 19.03 -27.86
N ASN A 338 -4.53 19.76 -28.05
CA ASN A 338 -5.57 19.92 -27.04
C ASN A 338 -6.69 18.94 -27.36
N SER A 339 -6.88 17.94 -26.50
CA SER A 339 -7.89 16.90 -26.73
C SER A 339 -8.68 16.54 -25.48
N ILE A 340 -9.86 16.00 -25.73
CA ILE A 340 -10.65 15.28 -24.74
C ILE A 340 -10.48 13.79 -25.01
N ARG A 341 -10.32 13.02 -23.94
CA ARG A 341 -10.23 11.56 -23.97
C ARG A 341 -11.25 10.96 -23.01
N PHE A 342 -11.95 9.94 -23.47
CA PHE A 342 -12.84 9.11 -22.68
C PHE A 342 -12.27 7.70 -22.61
N ASP A 343 -12.31 7.09 -21.44
CA ASP A 343 -11.79 5.76 -21.14
C ASP A 343 -12.91 4.91 -20.50
N ILE A 344 -12.99 3.64 -20.88
CA ILE A 344 -13.87 2.65 -20.27
C ILE A 344 -13.02 1.42 -19.98
N ASN A 345 -12.71 1.19 -18.72
CA ASN A 345 -11.86 0.09 -18.28
C ASN A 345 -12.66 -0.90 -17.46
N ARG A 346 -12.57 -2.18 -17.80
CA ARG A 346 -13.19 -3.27 -17.04
C ARG A 346 -12.12 -4.19 -16.49
N GLU A 347 -12.20 -4.44 -15.20
CA GLU A 347 -11.30 -5.33 -14.47
C GLU A 347 -11.97 -6.70 -14.26
N PHE A 348 -11.24 -7.75 -14.62
CA PHE A 348 -11.59 -9.15 -14.42
C PHE A 348 -10.57 -9.76 -13.47
N SER A 349 -10.65 -9.35 -12.20
CA SER A 349 -9.66 -9.67 -11.17
C SER A 349 -8.26 -9.19 -11.57
N GLU A 350 -7.45 -10.04 -12.20
CA GLU A 350 -6.07 -9.69 -12.56
C GLU A 350 -5.90 -9.16 -13.99
N ILE A 351 -6.92 -9.33 -14.83
CA ILE A 351 -6.92 -8.89 -16.23
C ILE A 351 -7.70 -7.59 -16.35
N GLU A 352 -7.16 -6.61 -17.05
CA GLU A 352 -7.88 -5.37 -17.36
C GLU A 352 -8.03 -5.23 -18.87
N ILE A 353 -9.24 -4.91 -19.31
CA ILE A 353 -9.55 -4.57 -20.70
C ILE A 353 -10.13 -3.16 -20.72
N GLY A 354 -9.48 -2.27 -21.45
CA GLY A 354 -9.89 -0.87 -21.59
C GLY A 354 -10.14 -0.48 -23.03
N PHE A 355 -11.07 0.43 -23.24
CA PHE A 355 -11.31 1.09 -24.53
C PHE A 355 -11.24 2.59 -24.33
N PHE A 356 -10.69 3.30 -25.31
CA PHE A 356 -10.62 4.75 -25.23
C PHE A 356 -10.90 5.41 -26.57
N ALA A 357 -11.49 6.61 -26.49
CA ALA A 357 -11.74 7.49 -27.62
C ALA A 357 -11.15 8.86 -27.33
N ILE A 358 -10.52 9.46 -28.33
CA ILE A 358 -9.84 10.75 -28.25
C ILE A 358 -10.40 11.65 -29.34
N ARG A 359 -10.70 12.90 -28.97
CA ARG A 359 -11.10 13.95 -29.90
C ARG A 359 -10.25 15.19 -29.66
N SER A 360 -9.47 15.57 -30.66
CA SER A 360 -8.76 16.84 -30.70
C SER A 360 -9.72 18.00 -30.95
N PHE A 361 -9.37 19.16 -30.41
CA PHE A 361 -10.07 20.42 -30.66
C PHE A 361 -9.92 20.89 -32.11
N GLU A 362 -8.92 20.35 -32.82
CA GLU A 362 -8.73 20.56 -34.25
C GLU A 362 -9.62 19.65 -35.12
N GLY A 363 -10.50 18.86 -34.50
CA GLY A 363 -11.51 18.04 -35.19
C GLY A 363 -11.07 16.61 -35.50
N VAL A 364 -9.81 16.26 -35.25
CA VAL A 364 -9.29 14.90 -35.44
C VAL A 364 -9.81 13.96 -34.34
N THR A 365 -10.23 12.77 -34.72
CA THR A 365 -10.63 11.68 -33.81
C THR A 365 -9.71 10.48 -33.94
N ASN A 366 -9.48 9.82 -32.81
CA ASN A 366 -8.71 8.59 -32.70
C ASN A 366 -9.26 7.73 -31.56
N GLY A 367 -8.79 6.51 -31.42
CA GLY A 367 -9.21 5.61 -30.36
C GLY A 367 -8.39 4.35 -30.34
N GLY A 368 -8.73 3.46 -29.44
CA GLY A 368 -7.97 2.25 -29.24
C GLY A 368 -8.45 1.43 -28.04
N PHE A 369 -7.64 0.43 -27.71
CA PHE A 369 -7.89 -0.41 -26.55
C PHE A 369 -6.59 -0.67 -25.78
N THR A 370 -6.74 -1.07 -24.53
CA THR A 370 -5.66 -1.47 -23.63
C THR A 370 -5.95 -2.85 -23.07
N LEU A 371 -4.94 -3.70 -23.02
CA LEU A 371 -5.01 -5.02 -22.41
C LEU A 371 -3.89 -5.14 -21.39
N THR A 372 -4.25 -5.40 -20.14
CA THR A 372 -3.30 -5.70 -19.07
C THR A 372 -3.49 -7.13 -18.62
N ILE A 373 -2.43 -7.93 -18.71
CA ILE A 373 -2.42 -9.34 -18.29
C ILE A 373 -1.41 -9.56 -17.17
N PRO A 374 -1.71 -10.44 -16.20
CA PRO A 374 -0.78 -10.79 -15.14
C PRO A 374 0.39 -11.63 -15.68
N LEU A 375 1.58 -11.41 -15.12
CA LEU A 375 2.75 -12.25 -15.44
C LEU A 375 3.07 -13.20 -14.29
N PHE A 376 3.34 -14.46 -14.63
CA PHE A 376 3.79 -15.46 -13.67
C PHE A 376 5.20 -15.13 -13.13
N PRO A 377 5.49 -15.38 -11.84
CA PRO A 377 4.61 -15.95 -10.81
C PRO A 377 3.73 -14.93 -10.07
N SER A 378 2.65 -15.39 -9.44
CA SER A 378 1.78 -14.58 -8.57
C SER A 378 2.38 -14.32 -7.19
N LYS A 379 3.25 -15.22 -6.72
CA LYS A 379 4.00 -15.10 -5.47
C LYS A 379 5.49 -14.96 -5.77
N TYR A 380 6.10 -13.94 -5.18
CA TYR A 380 7.53 -13.67 -5.28
C TYR A 380 8.27 -14.19 -4.06
N TRP A 381 9.59 -14.27 -4.16
CA TRP A 381 10.43 -14.56 -3.01
C TRP A 381 10.32 -13.46 -1.95
N ASN A 382 10.54 -13.87 -0.70
CA ASN A 382 10.58 -12.96 0.43
C ASN A 382 11.59 -11.84 0.15
N PRO A 383 11.22 -10.58 0.45
CA PRO A 383 12.13 -9.47 0.26
C PRO A 383 13.45 -9.66 1.03
N SER A 384 14.54 -9.35 0.35
CA SER A 384 15.92 -9.33 0.85
C SER A 384 16.58 -8.02 0.42
N LEU A 385 17.86 -7.82 0.76
CA LEU A 385 18.62 -6.64 0.32
C LEU A 385 18.59 -6.49 -1.21
N LEU A 386 18.77 -7.60 -1.94
CA LEU A 386 18.63 -7.70 -3.39
C LEU A 386 17.69 -8.85 -3.70
N ARG A 387 16.69 -8.60 -4.56
CA ARG A 387 15.71 -9.60 -4.98
C ARG A 387 15.46 -9.54 -6.48
N LEU A 388 15.46 -10.70 -7.13
CA LEU A 388 15.00 -10.87 -8.50
C LEU A 388 13.49 -11.13 -8.51
N LYS A 389 12.73 -10.42 -9.35
CA LYS A 389 11.31 -10.72 -9.59
C LYS A 389 10.92 -10.44 -11.04
N VAL A 390 9.80 -11.00 -11.48
CA VAL A 390 9.16 -10.64 -12.75
C VAL A 390 8.27 -9.41 -12.52
N ALA A 391 8.00 -8.63 -13.56
CA ALA A 391 6.92 -7.65 -13.53
C ALA A 391 5.60 -8.30 -13.08
N GLU A 392 4.72 -7.50 -12.47
CA GLU A 392 3.43 -7.99 -11.99
C GLU A 392 2.44 -8.22 -13.12
N ASN A 393 2.50 -7.37 -14.13
CA ASN A 393 1.66 -7.45 -15.31
C ASN A 393 2.43 -6.95 -16.54
N TYR A 394 1.91 -7.34 -17.69
CA TYR A 394 2.25 -6.75 -18.97
C TYR A 394 1.04 -5.97 -19.46
N SER A 395 1.25 -4.71 -19.83
CA SER A 395 0.20 -3.84 -20.35
C SER A 395 0.54 -3.46 -21.79
N TRP A 396 -0.41 -3.67 -22.69
CA TRP A 396 -0.31 -3.38 -24.10
C TRP A 396 -1.44 -2.43 -24.51
N SER A 397 -1.14 -1.49 -25.40
CA SER A 397 -2.12 -0.57 -25.95
C SER A 397 -2.04 -0.56 -27.47
N TYR A 398 -3.20 -0.56 -28.11
CA TYR A 398 -3.35 -0.38 -29.54
C TYR A 398 -4.05 0.94 -29.81
N VAL A 399 -3.50 1.75 -30.70
CA VAL A 399 -4.07 3.03 -31.15
C VAL A 399 -4.31 2.92 -32.65
N VAL A 400 -5.52 3.20 -33.10
CA VAL A 400 -5.93 2.99 -34.50
C VAL A 400 -5.10 3.84 -35.47
N LYS A 401 -4.97 5.15 -35.21
CA LYS A 401 -4.17 6.06 -36.04
C LYS A 401 -2.83 6.36 -35.36
N SER A 402 -1.96 5.36 -35.27
CA SER A 402 -0.65 5.46 -34.61
C SER A 402 0.46 5.97 -35.55
N ASN A 403 0.35 5.70 -36.86
CA ASN A 403 1.34 6.03 -37.88
C ASN A 403 0.82 7.04 -38.92
N THR A 404 -0.04 7.96 -38.49
CA THR A 404 -0.54 9.07 -39.30
C THR A 404 0.07 10.38 -38.85
N ASN A 405 0.11 11.39 -39.71
CA ASN A 405 0.55 12.75 -39.33
C ASN A 405 -0.30 13.35 -38.19
N ASP A 406 -1.53 12.86 -37.99
CA ASP A 406 -2.47 13.34 -36.97
C ASP A 406 -2.29 12.62 -35.61
N LEU A 407 -1.12 12.79 -34.99
CA LEU A 407 -0.82 12.24 -33.68
C LEU A 407 -1.52 13.05 -32.57
N ILE A 408 -2.65 12.53 -32.06
CA ILE A 408 -3.43 13.19 -31.00
C ILE A 408 -3.40 12.42 -29.67
N GLY A 409 -3.55 13.17 -28.56
CA GLY A 409 -3.68 12.62 -27.21
C GLY A 409 -2.48 11.82 -26.71
N GLN A 410 -1.30 12.02 -27.30
CA GLN A 410 -0.08 11.31 -26.94
C GLN A 410 0.39 11.68 -25.53
N ARG A 411 0.62 10.67 -24.70
CA ARG A 411 1.09 10.82 -23.31
C ARG A 411 2.39 10.07 -23.11
N TYR A 412 3.18 10.51 -22.15
CA TYR A 412 4.29 9.74 -21.62
C TYR A 412 3.91 9.10 -20.27
N ASN A 413 4.70 8.12 -19.85
CA ASN A 413 4.59 7.44 -18.57
C ASN A 413 5.88 7.69 -17.76
N THR A 414 5.70 8.03 -16.49
CA THR A 414 6.77 8.25 -15.50
C THR A 414 7.15 6.97 -14.75
N GLY A 415 6.52 5.85 -15.08
CA GLY A 415 6.63 4.56 -14.39
C GLY A 415 5.90 4.51 -13.04
N SER A 416 5.59 5.65 -12.42
CA SER A 416 4.87 5.76 -11.14
C SER A 416 3.67 6.70 -11.29
N ARG A 417 2.45 6.16 -11.22
CA ARG A 417 1.22 6.97 -11.24
C ARG A 417 0.44 6.78 -9.96
N ILE A 418 -0.34 7.79 -9.56
CA ILE A 418 -1.19 7.68 -8.37
C ILE A 418 -2.21 6.54 -8.52
N ASN A 419 -2.73 6.28 -9.72
CA ASN A 419 -3.69 5.18 -9.94
C ASN A 419 -3.12 3.81 -9.54
N THR A 420 -1.83 3.56 -9.77
CA THR A 420 -1.19 2.28 -9.42
C THR A 420 -1.22 1.97 -7.92
N PHE A 421 -1.40 2.98 -7.06
CA PHE A 421 -1.58 2.77 -5.63
C PHE A 421 -2.98 2.27 -5.27
N LEU A 422 -4.01 2.60 -6.05
CA LEU A 422 -5.40 2.22 -5.77
C LEU A 422 -5.96 1.14 -6.68
N GLU A 423 -5.43 0.90 -7.88
CA GLU A 423 -5.94 -0.12 -8.81
C GLU A 423 -6.18 -1.48 -8.12
N LYS A 424 -5.26 -1.93 -7.28
CA LYS A 424 -5.37 -3.22 -6.55
C LYS A 424 -5.93 -3.12 -5.13
N LEU A 425 -6.15 -1.90 -4.65
CA LEU A 425 -6.47 -1.59 -3.26
C LEU A 425 -7.76 -0.76 -3.13
N ASN A 426 -8.45 -0.50 -4.23
CA ASN A 426 -9.75 0.16 -4.20
C ASN A 426 -10.72 -0.70 -3.36
N PRO A 427 -11.45 -0.12 -2.39
CA PRO A 427 -12.38 -0.86 -1.55
C PRO A 427 -13.36 -1.77 -2.31
N SER A 428 -13.95 -1.27 -3.41
CA SER A 428 -14.87 -2.07 -4.22
C SER A 428 -14.16 -3.22 -4.95
N PHE A 429 -12.95 -2.99 -5.46
CA PHE A 429 -12.13 -4.01 -6.10
C PHE A 429 -11.77 -5.13 -5.12
N VAL A 430 -11.31 -4.77 -3.91
CA VAL A 430 -10.97 -5.71 -2.84
C VAL A 430 -12.20 -6.55 -2.48
N LYS A 431 -13.37 -5.91 -2.28
CA LYS A 431 -14.63 -6.60 -1.99
C LYS A 431 -15.01 -7.60 -3.09
N ASN A 432 -15.01 -7.17 -4.35
CA ASN A 432 -15.41 -8.00 -5.47
C ASN A 432 -14.43 -9.15 -5.74
N THR A 433 -13.14 -8.94 -5.47
CA THR A 433 -12.12 -9.98 -5.61
C THR A 433 -12.22 -11.02 -4.48
N PHE A 434 -12.43 -10.61 -3.24
CA PHE A 434 -12.68 -11.53 -2.11
C PHE A 434 -13.88 -12.43 -2.38
N ARG A 435 -14.99 -11.90 -2.91
CA ARG A 435 -16.18 -12.70 -3.28
C ARG A 435 -15.91 -13.83 -4.27
N LYS A 436 -14.83 -13.75 -5.04
CA LYS A 436 -14.44 -14.74 -6.05
C LYS A 436 -13.46 -15.79 -5.49
N ILE A 437 -13.01 -15.64 -4.24
CA ILE A 437 -12.20 -16.65 -3.55
C ILE A 437 -13.15 -17.76 -3.09
N ASN A 438 -12.92 -18.97 -3.61
CA ASN A 438 -13.67 -20.17 -3.25
C ASN A 438 -13.16 -20.78 -1.95
#